data_AF-A0A7X9A0L4-F1
#
_entry.id   AF-A0A7X9A0L4-F1
#
_cell.length_a   1.000
_cell.length_b   1.000
_cell.length_c   1.000
_cell.angle_alpha   90.00
_cell.angle_beta   90.00
_cell.angle_gamma   90.00
#
_symmetry.space_group_name_H-M   'P 1'
#
loop_
_entity.id
_entity.type
_entity.pdbx_description
1 polymer ?
#
loop_
_entity_poly.entity_id
_entity_poly.type
_entity_poly.pdbx_seq_one_letter_code
_entity_poly.pdbx_strand_id
1 'polypeptide(L)'
;MAIGEGMGFPAPIVAGAVISGAFFGDKLSPLSDTTNLAAAMGDVKLFAHIRHMLWDTIPALLISAILFWFIGVSISSNSTADTSHLEALMGGLDEQFVIQPWLLLVPVLALSLMLFKMPALPTLLLVSLMGAATALLVQGSSVTDILQAMTSGYTSTTGIEFMDDLLSRGGIESILGTIALVIIATALGGILETTGAFKVLIGSLVSRIKRSGSMVAASLGSGFLVAFASGEQYVSILLPARAFLTPYKKMGLSPLNLTRTAEASGTVGINLVPWSVPAVFASGVFGMAATEFIPFIFFAFLVPLINLIYAYTGFTIKRVAPEEDGTQETPEKLLSSKGN
;
A
#
# COMPACT_ATOMS: atom_id res chain seq x y z
N MET A 1 -6.60 9.13 13.37
CA MET A 1 -5.80 9.99 14.25
C MET A 1 -6.74 10.79 15.13
N ALA A 2 -7.15 12.01 14.76
CA ALA A 2 -8.10 12.90 15.49
C ALA A 2 -9.08 12.21 16.46
N ILE A 3 -10.01 11.42 15.92
CA ILE A 3 -11.08 10.78 16.70
C ILE A 3 -10.51 9.76 17.69
N GLY A 4 -9.59 8.92 17.24
CA GLY A 4 -9.02 7.86 18.09
C GLY A 4 -8.20 8.45 19.24
N GLU A 5 -7.31 9.38 18.95
CA GLU A 5 -6.49 10.04 19.97
C GLU A 5 -7.31 10.94 20.87
N GLY A 6 -8.31 11.65 20.33
CA GLY A 6 -9.26 12.45 21.11
C GLY A 6 -10.14 11.60 22.03
N MET A 7 -10.31 10.31 21.74
CA MET A 7 -10.94 9.33 22.62
C MET A 7 -9.94 8.65 23.59
N GLY A 8 -8.67 9.07 23.59
CA GLY A 8 -7.62 8.54 24.47
C GLY A 8 -6.96 7.24 23.98
N PHE A 9 -7.20 6.82 22.73
CA PHE A 9 -6.50 5.65 22.19
C PHE A 9 -5.03 5.99 21.86
N PRO A 10 -4.07 5.09 22.17
CA PRO A 10 -2.68 5.30 21.80
C PRO A 10 -2.51 5.50 20.29
N ALA A 11 -1.86 6.60 19.90
CA ALA A 11 -1.62 6.96 18.50
C ALA A 11 -1.03 5.82 17.64
N PRO A 12 -0.03 5.02 18.11
CA PRO A 12 0.50 3.91 17.32
C PRO A 12 -0.54 2.86 16.90
N ILE A 13 -1.52 2.59 17.77
CA ILE A 13 -2.58 1.60 17.53
C ILE A 13 -3.57 2.15 16.50
N VAL A 14 -3.95 3.43 16.65
CA VAL A 14 -4.84 4.13 15.71
C VAL A 14 -4.20 4.19 14.32
N ALA A 15 -2.91 4.55 14.24
CA ALA A 15 -2.15 4.55 13.00
C ALA A 15 -2.14 3.16 12.34
N GLY A 16 -1.84 2.10 13.10
CA GLY A 16 -1.87 0.72 12.60
C GLY A 16 -3.24 0.29 12.04
N ALA A 17 -4.33 0.71 12.69
CA ALA A 17 -5.69 0.46 12.22
C ALA A 17 -6.01 1.22 10.92
N VAL A 18 -5.63 2.51 10.86
CA VAL A 18 -5.81 3.34 9.66
C VAL A 18 -5.04 2.77 8.47
N ILE A 19 -3.76 2.41 8.66
CA ILE A 19 -2.94 1.81 7.60
C ILE A 19 -3.52 0.46 7.16
N SER A 20 -3.97 -0.38 8.10
CA SER A 20 -4.61 -1.67 7.78
C SER A 20 -5.84 -1.48 6.89
N GLY A 21 -6.69 -0.50 7.19
CA GLY A 21 -7.86 -0.17 6.37
C GLY A 21 -7.49 0.42 5.01
N ALA A 22 -6.49 1.30 4.97
CA ALA A 22 -6.02 1.93 3.73
C ALA A 22 -5.50 0.89 2.73
N PHE A 23 -4.63 -0.02 3.18
CA PHE A 23 -4.06 -1.07 2.31
C PHE A 23 -5.04 -2.21 2.00
N PHE A 24 -6.07 -2.42 2.83
CA PHE A 24 -7.21 -3.24 2.42
C PHE A 24 -7.93 -2.62 1.22
N GLY A 25 -8.20 -1.31 1.27
CA GLY A 25 -8.83 -0.58 0.17
C GLY A 25 -7.97 -0.57 -1.10
N ASP A 26 -6.68 -0.26 -0.95
CA ASP A 26 -5.72 -0.25 -2.05
C ASP A 26 -5.65 -1.60 -2.78
N LYS A 27 -5.43 -2.69 -2.03
CA LYS A 27 -5.31 -4.05 -2.57
C LYS A 27 -6.53 -4.52 -3.36
N LEU A 28 -7.73 -4.03 -3.06
CA LEU A 28 -8.96 -4.44 -3.76
C LEU A 28 -9.43 -3.41 -4.80
N SER A 29 -8.72 -2.31 -4.96
CA SER A 29 -9.09 -1.23 -5.86
C SER A 29 -8.65 -1.54 -7.30
N PRO A 30 -9.57 -1.52 -8.29
CA PRO A 30 -9.19 -1.60 -9.71
C PRO A 30 -8.48 -0.33 -10.20
N LEU A 31 -8.42 0.72 -9.37
CA LEU A 31 -7.71 1.97 -9.65
C LEU A 31 -6.30 2.00 -9.05
N SER A 32 -5.96 1.02 -8.21
CA SER A 32 -4.64 0.95 -7.58
C SER A 32 -3.57 0.57 -8.60
N ASP A 33 -2.51 1.36 -8.67
CA ASP A 33 -1.40 1.14 -9.59
C ASP A 33 -0.64 -0.16 -9.28
N THR A 34 -0.47 -0.49 -8.00
CA THR A 34 0.17 -1.74 -7.55
C THR A 34 -0.66 -2.94 -7.96
N THR A 35 -1.98 -2.88 -7.75
CA THR A 35 -2.93 -3.94 -8.15
C THR A 35 -2.91 -4.16 -9.66
N ASN A 36 -2.89 -3.08 -10.45
CA ASN A 36 -2.78 -3.15 -11.90
C ASN A 36 -1.41 -3.69 -12.34
N LEU A 37 -0.31 -3.25 -11.70
CA LEU A 37 1.04 -3.71 -11.98
C LEU A 37 1.20 -5.20 -11.71
N ALA A 38 0.74 -5.69 -10.56
CA ALA A 38 0.84 -7.10 -10.19
C ALA A 38 0.09 -7.98 -11.19
N ALA A 39 -1.16 -7.60 -11.54
CA ALA A 39 -1.93 -8.31 -12.56
C ALA A 39 -1.21 -8.34 -13.92
N ALA A 40 -0.63 -7.21 -14.34
CA ALA A 40 0.12 -7.12 -15.60
C ALA A 40 1.39 -7.98 -15.59
N MET A 41 2.13 -8.02 -14.48
CA MET A 41 3.38 -8.80 -14.38
C MET A 41 3.15 -10.31 -14.40
N GLY A 42 1.96 -10.77 -13.98
CA GLY A 42 1.57 -12.17 -14.09
C GLY A 42 0.78 -12.52 -15.35
N ASP A 43 0.57 -11.57 -16.27
CA ASP A 43 -0.26 -11.75 -17.47
C ASP A 43 -1.66 -12.29 -17.16
N VAL A 44 -2.34 -11.68 -16.18
CA VAL A 44 -3.69 -12.06 -15.74
C VAL A 44 -4.68 -10.91 -15.85
N LYS A 45 -5.95 -11.25 -16.07
CA LYS A 45 -7.04 -10.27 -16.08
C LYS A 45 -7.21 -9.65 -14.70
N LEU A 46 -7.22 -8.32 -14.62
CA LEU A 46 -7.35 -7.53 -13.38
C LEU A 46 -8.48 -8.02 -12.47
N PHE A 47 -9.71 -8.14 -12.97
CA PHE A 47 -10.84 -8.57 -12.15
C PHE A 47 -10.74 -10.03 -11.67
N ALA A 48 -10.06 -10.90 -12.43
CA ALA A 48 -9.79 -12.25 -11.96
C ALA A 48 -8.74 -12.25 -10.83
N HIS A 49 -7.74 -11.37 -10.94
CA HIS A 49 -6.75 -11.14 -9.90
C HIS A 49 -7.38 -10.59 -8.60
N ILE A 50 -8.18 -9.53 -8.68
CA ILE A 50 -8.90 -8.96 -7.52
C ILE A 50 -9.76 -10.02 -6.82
N ARG A 51 -10.57 -10.78 -7.58
CA ARG A 51 -11.38 -11.88 -7.00
C ARG A 51 -10.52 -12.95 -6.32
N HIS A 52 -9.34 -13.24 -6.86
CA HIS A 52 -8.44 -14.24 -6.29
C HIS A 52 -7.76 -13.75 -5.01
N MET A 53 -7.52 -12.44 -4.87
CA MET A 53 -6.99 -11.83 -3.65
C MET A 53 -7.99 -11.85 -2.49
N LEU A 54 -9.31 -11.85 -2.75
CA LEU A 54 -10.31 -11.92 -1.66
C LEU A 54 -10.07 -13.08 -0.69
N TRP A 55 -9.48 -14.17 -1.17
CA TRP A 55 -9.12 -15.33 -0.35
C TRP A 55 -8.16 -15.02 0.80
N ASP A 56 -7.09 -14.24 0.58
CA ASP A 56 -6.20 -13.86 1.69
C ASP A 56 -6.64 -12.56 2.37
N THR A 57 -7.30 -11.69 1.63
CA THR A 57 -7.64 -10.33 2.05
C THR A 57 -8.80 -10.30 3.04
N ILE A 58 -9.91 -10.99 2.76
CA ILE A 58 -11.08 -10.96 3.65
C ILE A 58 -10.75 -11.60 5.00
N PRO A 59 -10.13 -12.80 5.08
CA PRO A 59 -9.76 -13.37 6.36
C PRO A 59 -8.77 -12.51 7.14
N ALA A 60 -7.78 -11.91 6.47
CA ALA A 60 -6.83 -10.99 7.12
C ALA A 60 -7.53 -9.77 7.71
N LEU A 61 -8.47 -9.17 6.97
CA LEU A 61 -9.26 -8.04 7.46
C LEU A 61 -10.10 -8.43 8.67
N LEU A 62 -10.81 -9.56 8.61
CA LEU A 62 -11.67 -10.02 9.71
C LEU A 62 -10.85 -10.28 10.98
N ILE A 63 -9.70 -10.96 10.85
CA ILE A 63 -8.82 -11.20 12.00
C ILE A 63 -8.27 -9.87 12.54
N SER A 64 -7.85 -8.95 11.67
CA SER A 64 -7.38 -7.63 12.09
C SER A 64 -8.48 -6.85 12.84
N ALA A 65 -9.71 -6.87 12.34
CA ALA A 65 -10.85 -6.21 12.97
C ALA A 65 -11.17 -6.82 14.35
N ILE A 66 -11.07 -8.14 14.49
CA ILE A 66 -11.25 -8.82 15.77
C ILE A 66 -10.13 -8.42 16.75
N LEU A 67 -8.87 -8.36 16.31
CA LEU A 67 -7.75 -7.92 17.15
C LEU A 67 -7.94 -6.47 17.62
N PHE A 68 -8.30 -5.56 16.71
CA PHE A 68 -8.59 -4.17 17.08
C PHE A 68 -9.80 -4.03 17.98
N TRP A 69 -10.84 -4.86 17.80
CA TRP A 69 -11.96 -4.91 18.73
C TRP A 69 -11.46 -5.25 20.13
N PHE A 70 -10.74 -6.36 20.32
CA PHE A 70 -10.27 -6.77 21.64
C PHE A 70 -9.39 -5.71 22.31
N ILE A 71 -8.47 -5.10 21.55
CA ILE A 71 -7.65 -3.98 22.03
C ILE A 71 -8.56 -2.80 22.42
N GLY A 72 -9.53 -2.47 21.58
CA GLY A 72 -10.49 -1.38 21.80
C GLY A 72 -11.28 -1.56 23.10
N VAL A 73 -11.84 -2.75 23.30
CA VAL A 73 -12.58 -3.11 24.52
C VAL A 73 -11.67 -3.02 25.74
N SER A 74 -10.45 -3.57 25.67
CA SER A 74 -9.50 -3.56 26.79
C SER A 74 -9.07 -2.15 27.20
N ILE A 75 -8.98 -1.20 26.25
CA ILE A 75 -8.67 0.20 26.56
C ILE A 75 -9.91 0.87 27.17
N SER A 76 -11.08 0.69 26.55
CA SER A 76 -12.34 1.30 27.03
C SER A 76 -12.78 0.81 28.42
N SER A 77 -12.46 -0.43 28.80
CA SER A 77 -12.81 -0.97 30.12
C SER A 77 -11.96 -0.38 31.25
N ASN A 78 -10.80 0.19 30.92
CA ASN A 78 -9.83 0.73 31.87
C ASN A 78 -9.82 2.26 31.92
N SER A 79 -10.66 2.92 31.11
CA SER A 79 -10.70 4.36 30.98
C SER A 79 -12.16 4.83 30.93
N THR A 80 -12.57 5.67 31.88
CA THR A 80 -13.77 6.48 31.70
C THR A 80 -13.51 7.43 30.54
N ALA A 81 -14.28 7.33 29.46
CA ALA A 81 -14.17 8.24 28.32
C ALA A 81 -14.41 9.67 28.81
N ASP A 82 -13.33 10.43 28.96
CA ASP A 82 -13.37 11.83 29.37
C ASP A 82 -13.78 12.67 28.15
N THR A 83 -15.06 13.02 28.07
CA THR A 83 -15.62 13.80 26.97
C THR A 83 -15.14 15.25 26.97
N SER A 84 -14.51 15.73 28.04
CA SER A 84 -13.99 17.10 28.12
C SER A 84 -12.97 17.41 27.03
N HIS A 85 -12.17 16.41 26.64
CA HIS A 85 -11.19 16.54 25.55
C HIS A 85 -11.87 16.69 24.19
N LEU A 86 -12.98 15.97 23.96
CA LEU A 86 -13.77 16.10 22.74
C LEU A 86 -14.48 17.46 22.67
N GLU A 87 -15.02 17.94 23.79
CA GLU A 87 -15.66 19.26 23.86
C GLU A 87 -14.67 20.39 23.61
N ALA A 88 -13.46 20.32 24.19
CA ALA A 88 -12.40 21.29 23.94
C ALA A 88 -11.95 21.27 22.46
N LEU A 89 -11.86 20.09 21.86
CA LEU A 89 -11.51 19.95 20.44
C LEU A 89 -12.60 20.51 19.53
N MET A 90 -13.87 20.24 19.81
CA MET A 90 -14.99 20.80 19.04
C MET A 90 -15.03 22.32 19.14
N GLY A 91 -14.87 22.87 20.35
CA GLY A 91 -14.87 24.32 20.57
C GLY A 91 -13.72 25.03 19.84
N GLY A 92 -12.51 24.46 19.90
CA GLY A 92 -11.36 25.04 19.23
C GLY A 92 -11.43 24.98 17.70
N LEU A 93 -12.07 23.95 17.13
CA LEU A 93 -12.36 23.88 15.70
C LEU A 93 -13.39 24.94 15.27
N ASP A 94 -14.44 25.16 16.06
CA ASP A 94 -15.47 26.17 15.81
C ASP A 94 -14.90 27.60 15.89
N GLU A 95 -13.88 27.83 16.72
CA GLU A 95 -13.19 29.12 16.81
C GLU A 95 -12.24 29.39 15.64
N GLN A 96 -11.55 28.36 15.13
CA GLN A 96 -10.56 28.52 14.06
C GLN A 96 -11.13 28.46 12.65
N PHE A 97 -12.19 27.67 12.44
CA PHE A 97 -12.68 27.39 11.09
C PHE A 97 -14.16 27.70 10.95
N VAL A 98 -14.52 28.23 9.78
CA VAL A 98 -15.91 28.24 9.34
C VAL A 98 -16.26 26.83 8.88
N ILE A 99 -16.97 26.09 9.73
CA ILE A 99 -17.41 24.71 9.45
C ILE A 99 -18.82 24.74 8.86
N GLN A 100 -18.96 24.28 7.62
CA GLN A 100 -20.25 24.19 6.94
C GLN A 100 -20.35 22.90 6.14
N PRO A 101 -21.51 22.19 6.12
CA PRO A 101 -21.64 20.90 5.46
C PRO A 101 -21.24 20.90 3.97
N TRP A 102 -21.42 22.02 3.28
CA TRP A 102 -21.07 22.14 1.86
C TRP A 102 -19.55 22.13 1.61
N LEU A 103 -18.70 22.37 2.62
CA LEU A 103 -17.25 22.20 2.47
C LEU A 103 -16.86 20.73 2.19
N LEU A 104 -17.75 19.78 2.46
CA LEU A 104 -17.61 18.39 2.00
C LEU A 104 -17.59 18.25 0.48
N LEU A 105 -17.93 19.30 -0.29
CA LEU A 105 -17.75 19.31 -1.74
C LEU A 105 -16.29 19.08 -2.15
N VAL A 106 -15.31 19.49 -1.34
CA VAL A 106 -13.87 19.25 -1.61
C VAL A 106 -13.54 17.75 -1.62
N PRO A 107 -13.75 16.98 -0.53
CA PRO A 107 -13.52 15.55 -0.56
C PRO A 107 -14.47 14.82 -1.53
N VAL A 108 -15.71 15.27 -1.70
CA VAL A 108 -16.64 14.69 -2.69
C VAL A 108 -16.11 14.85 -4.11
N LEU A 109 -15.54 16.01 -4.47
CA LEU A 109 -14.89 16.20 -5.77
C LEU A 109 -13.71 15.24 -5.92
N ALA A 110 -12.82 15.16 -4.92
CA ALA A 110 -11.68 14.26 -4.97
C ALA A 110 -12.10 12.80 -5.23
N LEU A 111 -13.09 12.31 -4.48
CA LEU A 111 -13.66 10.97 -4.65
C LEU A 111 -14.33 10.80 -6.02
N SER A 112 -15.09 11.80 -6.48
CA SER A 112 -15.77 11.75 -7.78
C SER A 112 -14.77 11.65 -8.93
N LEU A 113 -13.74 12.50 -8.93
CA LEU A 113 -12.67 12.48 -9.95
C LEU A 113 -11.94 11.13 -9.98
N MET A 114 -11.69 10.55 -8.80
CA MET A 114 -11.11 9.22 -8.67
C MET A 114 -12.05 8.14 -9.26
N LEU A 115 -13.35 8.18 -8.96
CA LEU A 115 -14.34 7.25 -9.52
C LEU A 115 -14.44 7.36 -11.05
N PHE A 116 -14.27 8.57 -11.59
CA PHE A 116 -14.22 8.83 -13.04
C PHE A 116 -12.86 8.50 -13.68
N LYS A 117 -11.91 7.93 -12.93
CA LYS A 117 -10.59 7.50 -13.40
C LYS A 117 -9.79 8.63 -14.06
N MET A 118 -9.96 9.86 -13.59
CA MET A 118 -9.17 10.97 -14.11
C MET A 118 -7.70 10.80 -13.70
N PRO A 119 -6.73 11.17 -14.56
CA PRO A 119 -5.31 11.04 -14.22
C PRO A 119 -4.96 11.76 -12.91
N ALA A 120 -3.96 11.24 -12.19
CA ALA A 120 -3.61 11.72 -10.85
C ALA A 120 -3.23 13.21 -10.82
N LEU A 121 -2.38 13.66 -11.76
CA LEU A 121 -1.90 15.05 -11.78
C LEU A 121 -3.03 16.08 -11.98
N PRO A 122 -3.93 15.97 -12.98
CA PRO A 122 -5.13 16.80 -13.07
C PRO A 122 -6.02 16.75 -11.83
N THR A 123 -6.17 15.57 -11.23
CA THR A 123 -7.02 15.38 -10.04
C THR A 123 -6.47 16.16 -8.85
N LEU A 124 -5.16 16.03 -8.59
CA LEU A 124 -4.48 16.76 -7.53
C LEU A 124 -4.57 18.27 -7.75
N LEU A 125 -4.34 18.75 -8.98
CA LEU A 125 -4.44 20.18 -9.29
C LEU A 125 -5.86 20.72 -9.05
N LEU A 126 -6.90 20.03 -9.51
CA LEU A 126 -8.28 20.49 -9.33
C LEU A 126 -8.71 20.48 -7.86
N VAL A 127 -8.34 19.45 -7.10
CA VAL A 127 -8.65 19.36 -5.67
C VAL A 127 -7.88 20.43 -4.89
N SER A 128 -6.59 20.65 -5.18
CA SER A 128 -5.78 21.70 -4.56
C SER A 128 -6.29 23.10 -4.88
N LEU A 129 -6.69 23.36 -6.13
CA LEU A 129 -7.30 24.64 -6.52
C LEU A 129 -8.63 24.88 -5.80
N MET A 130 -9.45 23.84 -5.63
CA MET A 130 -10.69 23.97 -4.88
C MET A 130 -10.44 24.19 -3.38
N GLY A 131 -9.44 23.52 -2.81
CA GLY A 131 -8.96 23.78 -1.45
C GLY A 131 -8.50 25.22 -1.26
N ALA A 132 -7.67 25.74 -2.17
CA ALA A 132 -7.24 27.13 -2.20
C ALA A 132 -8.43 28.10 -2.31
N ALA A 133 -9.40 27.81 -3.18
CA ALA A 133 -10.60 28.61 -3.32
C ALA A 133 -11.42 28.64 -2.02
N THR A 134 -11.57 27.50 -1.33
CA THR A 134 -12.25 27.46 -0.02
C THR A 134 -11.49 28.21 1.07
N ALA A 135 -10.15 28.10 1.11
CA ALA A 135 -9.32 28.84 2.06
C ALA A 135 -9.48 30.36 1.86
N LEU A 136 -9.43 30.82 0.61
CA LEU A 136 -9.56 32.25 0.27
C LEU A 136 -10.97 32.80 0.52
N LEU A 137 -11.99 32.12 -0.02
CA LEU A 137 -13.36 32.67 -0.08
C LEU A 137 -14.18 32.41 1.18
N VAL A 138 -13.82 31.40 1.98
CA VAL A 138 -14.62 30.95 3.13
C VAL A 138 -13.87 31.14 4.43
N GLN A 139 -12.61 30.72 4.48
CA GLN A 139 -11.78 30.84 5.69
C GLN A 139 -11.11 32.22 5.81
N GLY A 140 -11.17 33.04 4.75
CA GLY A 140 -10.58 34.38 4.75
C GLY A 140 -9.05 34.40 4.73
N SER A 141 -8.40 33.30 4.37
CA SER A 141 -6.94 33.20 4.28
C SER A 141 -6.39 34.06 3.13
N SER A 142 -5.20 34.63 3.29
CA SER A 142 -4.57 35.36 2.21
C SER A 142 -3.97 34.43 1.14
N VAL A 143 -3.73 34.95 -0.06
CA VAL A 143 -3.03 34.18 -1.11
C VAL A 143 -1.64 33.75 -0.64
N THR A 144 -0.96 34.58 0.16
CA THR A 144 0.34 34.26 0.73
C THR A 144 0.26 33.05 1.66
N ASP A 145 -0.75 33.02 2.55
CA ASP A 145 -0.95 31.91 3.49
C ASP A 145 -1.23 30.60 2.74
N ILE A 146 -2.01 30.67 1.67
CA ILE A 146 -2.31 29.51 0.82
C ILE A 146 -1.03 28.98 0.17
N LEU A 147 -0.21 29.86 -0.42
CA LEU A 147 1.05 29.45 -1.04
C LEU A 147 2.01 28.85 -0.01
N GLN A 148 2.10 29.45 1.18
CA GLN A 148 2.91 28.94 2.28
C GLN A 148 2.40 27.58 2.78
N ALA A 149 1.09 27.41 2.92
CA ALA A 149 0.47 26.14 3.28
C ALA A 149 0.78 25.04 2.25
N MET A 150 0.82 25.38 0.95
CA MET A 150 1.20 24.45 -0.10
C MET A 150 2.69 24.09 -0.07
N THR A 151 3.58 25.04 0.22
CA THR A 151 5.05 24.83 0.18
C THR A 151 5.57 24.21 1.48
N SER A 152 5.45 24.94 2.60
CA SER A 152 6.01 24.55 3.89
C SER A 152 5.00 23.81 4.76
N GLY A 153 3.70 24.05 4.57
CA GLY A 153 2.64 23.45 5.36
C GLY A 153 1.82 24.46 6.15
N TYR A 154 0.68 24.00 6.66
CA TYR A 154 -0.17 24.77 7.56
C TYR A 154 0.25 24.51 9.01
N THR A 155 0.32 25.57 9.80
CA THR A 155 0.61 25.50 11.25
C THR A 155 -0.57 26.09 12.00
N SER A 156 -1.14 25.30 12.91
CA SER A 156 -2.21 25.73 13.80
C SER A 156 -1.64 26.37 15.07
N THR A 157 -2.32 27.39 15.58
CA THR A 157 -1.95 28.11 16.82
C THR A 157 -3.19 28.36 17.68
N THR A 158 -3.87 27.27 18.02
CA THR A 158 -5.06 27.27 18.89
C THR A 158 -4.71 27.38 20.36
N GLY A 159 -3.47 27.05 20.74
CA GLY A 159 -3.03 27.01 22.14
C GLY A 159 -3.36 25.69 22.84
N ILE A 160 -3.97 24.73 22.13
CA ILE A 160 -4.19 23.36 22.59
C ILE A 160 -3.24 22.46 21.80
N GLU A 161 -2.18 21.98 22.46
CA GLU A 161 -1.09 21.22 21.84
C GLU A 161 -1.59 20.06 20.96
N PHE A 162 -2.52 19.27 21.48
CA PHE A 162 -3.12 18.16 20.72
C PHE A 162 -3.80 18.61 19.42
N MET A 163 -4.51 19.74 19.45
CA MET A 163 -5.19 20.27 18.27
C MET A 163 -4.20 20.92 17.30
N ASP A 164 -3.18 21.58 17.83
CA ASP A 164 -2.12 22.17 17.03
C ASP A 164 -1.31 21.09 16.29
N ASP A 165 -0.99 19.97 16.93
CA ASP A 165 -0.35 18.81 16.30
C ASP A 165 -1.28 18.12 15.28
N LEU A 166 -2.58 18.09 15.57
CA LEU A 166 -3.56 17.46 14.69
C LEU A 166 -3.78 18.23 13.39
N LEU A 167 -3.87 19.56 13.49
CA LEU A 167 -4.16 20.46 12.38
C LEU A 167 -2.90 20.85 11.62
N SER A 168 -1.75 20.92 12.29
CA SER A 168 -0.50 21.25 11.62
C SER A 168 -0.07 20.12 10.69
N ARG A 169 0.15 20.46 9.43
CA ARG A 169 0.52 19.50 8.37
C ARG A 169 1.55 20.12 7.45
N GLY A 170 2.50 19.30 7.01
CA GLY A 170 3.54 19.71 6.09
C GLY A 170 3.03 19.93 4.66
N GLY A 171 3.69 20.83 3.94
CA GLY A 171 3.48 21.07 2.51
C GLY A 171 4.36 20.15 1.64
N ILE A 172 4.63 20.57 0.41
CA ILE A 172 5.52 19.83 -0.52
C ILE A 172 6.89 19.55 0.10
N GLU A 173 7.43 20.49 0.90
CA GLU A 173 8.72 20.34 1.58
C GLU A 173 8.78 19.08 2.46
N SER A 174 7.69 18.74 3.13
CA SER A 174 7.62 17.61 4.06
C SER A 174 7.74 16.25 3.37
N ILE A 175 7.43 16.17 2.07
CA ILE A 175 7.47 14.93 1.29
C ILE A 175 8.68 14.86 0.34
N LEU A 176 9.53 15.90 0.29
CA LEU A 176 10.73 15.90 -0.57
C LEU A 176 11.68 14.74 -0.25
N GLY A 177 11.83 14.40 1.04
CA GLY A 177 12.61 13.23 1.46
C GLY A 177 12.04 11.92 0.92
N THR A 178 10.70 11.77 0.93
CA THR A 178 10.02 10.62 0.34
C THR A 178 10.22 10.58 -1.18
N ILE A 179 10.15 11.71 -1.88
CA ILE A 179 10.40 11.79 -3.32
C ILE A 179 11.84 11.35 -3.65
N ALA A 180 12.83 11.87 -2.92
CA ALA A 180 14.23 11.47 -3.10
C ALA A 180 14.43 9.97 -2.86
N LEU A 181 13.81 9.43 -1.81
CA LEU A 181 13.84 7.99 -1.52
C LEU A 181 13.26 7.17 -2.67
N VAL A 182 12.09 7.55 -3.21
CA VAL A 182 11.47 6.89 -4.36
C VAL A 182 12.42 6.85 -5.56
N ILE A 183 13.05 7.99 -5.90
CA ILE A 183 13.95 8.08 -7.06
C ILE A 183 15.14 7.14 -6.89
N ILE A 184 15.81 7.18 -5.73
CA ILE A 184 16.99 6.36 -5.45
C ILE A 184 16.62 4.87 -5.43
N ALA A 185 15.52 4.53 -4.77
CA ALA A 185 15.08 3.15 -4.60
C ALA A 185 14.63 2.53 -5.94
N THR A 186 13.94 3.31 -6.78
CA THR A 186 13.56 2.90 -8.13
C THR A 186 14.79 2.72 -9.03
N ALA A 187 15.78 3.62 -8.94
CA ALA A 187 17.02 3.50 -9.68
C ALA A 187 17.79 2.22 -9.30
N LEU A 188 17.87 1.89 -8.00
CA LEU A 188 18.45 0.64 -7.52
C LEU A 188 17.71 -0.58 -8.08
N GLY A 189 16.36 -0.57 -8.04
CA GLY A 189 15.54 -1.63 -8.63
C GLY A 189 15.78 -1.82 -10.13
N GLY A 190 15.93 -0.71 -10.88
CA GLY A 190 16.26 -0.74 -12.30
C GLY A 190 17.64 -1.33 -12.59
N ILE A 191 18.64 -1.06 -11.75
CA ILE A 191 19.97 -1.69 -11.84
C ILE A 191 19.88 -3.19 -11.61
N LEU A 192 19.14 -3.63 -10.58
CA LEU A 192 18.95 -5.06 -10.27
C LEU A 192 18.25 -5.82 -11.40
N GLU A 193 17.26 -5.22 -12.06
CA GLU A 193 16.59 -5.80 -13.23
C GLU A 193 17.53 -5.87 -14.45
N THR A 194 18.21 -4.76 -14.76
CA THR A 194 19.02 -4.63 -15.99
C THR A 194 20.27 -5.51 -15.94
N THR A 195 20.91 -5.63 -14.76
CA THR A 195 22.08 -6.49 -14.56
C THR A 195 21.74 -7.98 -14.53
N GLY A 196 20.45 -8.34 -14.36
CA GLY A 196 20.02 -9.73 -14.22
C GLY A 196 20.43 -10.38 -12.91
N ALA A 197 21.03 -9.65 -11.96
CA ALA A 197 21.49 -10.17 -10.67
C ALA A 197 20.36 -10.89 -9.92
N PHE A 198 19.16 -10.33 -9.94
CA PHE A 198 17.99 -10.93 -9.29
C PHE A 198 17.60 -12.27 -9.94
N LYS A 199 17.60 -12.37 -11.27
CA LYS A 199 17.27 -13.62 -11.99
C LYS A 199 18.25 -14.74 -11.65
N VAL A 200 19.54 -14.43 -11.49
CA VAL A 200 20.57 -15.41 -11.10
C VAL A 200 20.33 -15.92 -9.67
N LEU A 201 20.05 -15.02 -8.72
CA LEU A 201 19.76 -15.39 -7.33
C LEU A 201 18.53 -16.29 -7.23
N ILE A 202 17.45 -15.92 -7.93
CA ILE A 202 16.19 -16.67 -7.93
C ILE A 202 16.30 -17.99 -8.69
N GLY A 203 17.00 -18.03 -9.82
CA GLY A 203 17.13 -19.25 -10.64
C GLY A 203 17.72 -20.43 -9.86
N SER A 204 18.75 -20.17 -9.04
CA SER A 204 19.34 -21.18 -8.15
C SER A 204 18.33 -21.69 -7.12
N LEU A 205 17.55 -20.79 -6.52
CA LEU A 205 16.51 -21.13 -5.54
C LEU A 205 15.39 -21.97 -6.17
N VAL A 206 14.87 -21.53 -7.31
CA VAL A 206 13.77 -22.17 -8.04
C VAL A 206 14.10 -23.61 -8.44
N SER A 207 15.34 -23.87 -8.86
CA SER A 207 15.78 -25.21 -9.29
C SER A 207 15.58 -26.31 -8.23
N ARG A 208 15.51 -25.93 -6.95
CA ARG A 208 15.36 -26.85 -5.81
C ARG A 208 13.91 -27.03 -5.36
N ILE A 209 12.99 -26.24 -5.90
CA ILE A 209 11.59 -26.22 -5.47
C ILE A 209 10.80 -27.30 -6.20
N LYS A 210 10.16 -28.20 -5.43
CA LYS A 210 9.32 -29.29 -5.97
C LYS A 210 7.85 -29.20 -5.55
N ARG A 211 7.52 -28.35 -4.58
CA ARG A 211 6.18 -28.26 -3.97
C ARG A 211 5.57 -26.89 -4.21
N SER A 212 4.25 -26.84 -4.41
CA SER A 212 3.50 -25.61 -4.63
C SER A 212 3.63 -24.63 -3.45
N GLY A 213 3.56 -25.13 -2.22
CA GLY A 213 3.77 -24.32 -1.01
C GLY A 213 5.14 -23.64 -0.98
N SER A 214 6.20 -24.39 -1.31
CA SER A 214 7.57 -23.87 -1.38
C SER A 214 7.75 -22.86 -2.52
N MET A 215 7.04 -23.01 -3.64
CA MET A 215 7.07 -22.05 -4.75
C MET A 215 6.47 -20.71 -4.34
N VAL A 216 5.32 -20.74 -3.66
CA VAL A 216 4.69 -19.53 -3.11
C VAL A 216 5.56 -18.90 -2.04
N ALA A 217 6.05 -19.69 -1.07
CA ALA A 217 6.92 -19.20 -0.01
C ALA A 217 8.18 -18.53 -0.57
N ALA A 218 8.80 -19.12 -1.60
CA ALA A 218 9.98 -18.55 -2.24
C ALA A 218 9.65 -17.23 -2.96
N SER A 219 8.55 -17.16 -3.71
CA SER A 219 8.15 -15.90 -4.36
C SER A 219 7.77 -14.80 -3.35
N LEU A 220 7.07 -15.16 -2.25
CA LEU A 220 6.71 -14.24 -1.19
C LEU A 220 7.95 -13.70 -0.48
N GLY A 221 8.86 -14.60 -0.08
CA GLY A 221 10.12 -14.24 0.55
C GLY A 221 11.03 -13.42 -0.36
N SER A 222 10.99 -13.66 -1.67
CA SER A 222 11.71 -12.84 -2.65
C SER A 222 11.14 -11.43 -2.74
N GLY A 223 9.81 -11.28 -2.68
CA GLY A 223 9.19 -9.96 -2.61
C GLY A 223 9.56 -9.20 -1.35
N PHE A 224 9.57 -9.85 -0.20
CA PHE A 224 10.09 -9.25 1.03
C PHE A 224 11.58 -8.91 0.92
N LEU A 225 12.41 -9.79 0.36
CA LEU A 225 13.84 -9.52 0.18
C LEU A 225 14.05 -8.24 -0.62
N VAL A 226 13.33 -8.09 -1.73
CA VAL A 226 13.38 -6.88 -2.55
C VAL A 226 12.83 -5.67 -1.81
N ALA A 227 11.75 -5.83 -1.04
CA ALA A 227 11.16 -4.77 -0.22
C ALA A 227 12.13 -4.26 0.85
N PHE A 228 12.78 -5.15 1.59
CA PHE A 228 13.79 -4.76 2.58
C PHE A 228 15.06 -4.18 1.92
N ALA A 229 15.46 -4.68 0.76
CA ALA A 229 16.65 -4.20 0.06
C ALA A 229 16.45 -2.83 -0.61
N SER A 230 15.26 -2.56 -1.16
CA SER A 230 14.98 -1.35 -1.93
C SER A 230 14.15 -0.32 -1.19
N GLY A 231 13.21 -0.75 -0.34
CA GLY A 231 12.18 0.13 0.24
C GLY A 231 11.12 0.58 -0.77
N GLU A 232 11.09 0.01 -1.99
CA GLU A 232 10.23 0.44 -3.09
C GLU A 232 9.21 -0.63 -3.48
N GLN A 233 7.93 -0.24 -3.54
CA GLN A 233 6.80 -1.16 -3.73
C GLN A 233 6.73 -1.73 -5.15
N TYR A 234 6.93 -0.90 -6.17
CA TYR A 234 6.82 -1.32 -7.56
C TYR A 234 7.90 -2.33 -7.92
N VAL A 235 9.14 -2.11 -7.50
CA VAL A 235 10.28 -3.02 -7.69
C VAL A 235 10.02 -4.34 -6.94
N SER A 236 9.47 -4.27 -5.74
CA SER A 236 9.13 -5.44 -4.90
C SER A 236 7.99 -6.29 -5.46
N ILE A 237 7.14 -5.72 -6.31
CA ILE A 237 6.11 -6.45 -7.07
C ILE A 237 6.71 -6.98 -8.37
N LEU A 238 7.37 -6.11 -9.13
CA LEU A 238 7.83 -6.35 -10.49
C LEU A 238 8.87 -7.47 -10.57
N LEU A 239 9.95 -7.38 -9.77
CA LEU A 239 11.06 -8.33 -9.85
C LEU A 239 10.63 -9.75 -9.53
N PRO A 240 9.97 -10.04 -8.38
CA PRO A 240 9.53 -11.41 -8.08
C PRO A 240 8.47 -11.91 -9.05
N ALA A 241 7.49 -11.08 -9.43
CA ALA A 241 6.44 -11.51 -10.36
C ALA A 241 7.04 -11.93 -11.72
N ARG A 242 8.01 -11.19 -12.25
CA ARG A 242 8.69 -11.57 -13.50
C ARG A 242 9.56 -12.82 -13.33
N ALA A 243 10.36 -12.88 -12.27
CA ALA A 243 11.30 -13.99 -12.07
C ALA A 243 10.60 -15.33 -11.84
N PHE A 244 9.42 -15.31 -11.20
CA PHE A 244 8.67 -16.53 -10.85
C PHE A 244 7.56 -16.90 -11.84
N LEU A 245 7.26 -16.08 -12.85
CA LEU A 245 6.17 -16.37 -13.80
C LEU A 245 6.35 -17.71 -14.52
N THR A 246 7.47 -17.90 -15.22
CA THR A 246 7.77 -19.15 -15.92
C THR A 246 7.86 -20.34 -14.95
N PRO A 247 8.57 -20.25 -13.80
CA PRO A 247 8.56 -21.31 -12.79
C PRO A 247 7.17 -21.75 -12.33
N TYR A 248 6.25 -20.79 -12.10
CA TYR A 248 4.87 -21.12 -11.72
C TYR A 248 4.16 -21.90 -12.83
N LYS A 249 4.25 -21.43 -14.08
CA LYS A 249 3.61 -22.10 -15.23
C LYS A 249 4.15 -23.52 -15.45
N LYS A 250 5.48 -23.71 -15.35
CA LYS A 250 6.12 -25.05 -15.45
C LYS A 250 5.65 -26.02 -14.36
N MET A 251 5.31 -25.52 -13.18
CA MET A 251 4.75 -26.32 -12.08
C MET A 251 3.23 -26.52 -12.17
N GLY A 252 2.58 -26.08 -13.26
CA GLY A 252 1.13 -26.13 -13.41
C GLY A 252 0.39 -25.24 -12.40
N LEU A 253 1.03 -24.17 -11.92
CA LEU A 253 0.42 -23.18 -11.03
C LEU A 253 -0.08 -21.99 -11.83
N SER A 254 -1.32 -21.59 -11.56
CA SER A 254 -1.90 -20.39 -12.16
C SER A 254 -1.09 -19.15 -11.77
N PRO A 255 -0.76 -18.25 -12.71
CA PRO A 255 -0.16 -16.95 -12.40
C PRO A 255 -1.00 -16.08 -11.45
N LEU A 256 -2.31 -16.35 -11.33
CA LEU A 256 -3.15 -15.74 -10.27
C LEU A 256 -2.59 -15.96 -8.86
N ASN A 257 -2.00 -17.12 -8.58
CA ASN A 257 -1.35 -17.36 -7.29
C ASN A 257 -0.12 -16.47 -7.13
N LEU A 258 0.70 -16.35 -8.18
CA LEU A 258 1.91 -15.52 -8.18
C LEU A 258 1.59 -14.03 -7.97
N THR A 259 0.64 -13.50 -8.74
CA THR A 259 0.24 -12.09 -8.63
C THR A 259 -0.34 -11.77 -7.26
N ARG A 260 -1.17 -12.67 -6.70
CA ARG A 260 -1.65 -12.54 -5.30
C ARG A 260 -0.50 -12.53 -4.31
N THR A 261 0.51 -13.39 -4.50
CA THR A 261 1.70 -13.43 -3.65
C THR A 261 2.56 -12.17 -3.76
N ALA A 262 2.77 -11.66 -4.99
CA ALA A 262 3.50 -10.42 -5.22
C ALA A 262 2.82 -9.23 -4.54
N GLU A 263 1.49 -9.15 -4.62
CA GLU A 263 0.65 -8.20 -3.90
C GLU A 263 0.73 -8.34 -2.37
N ALA A 264 0.78 -9.57 -1.87
CA ALA A 264 0.90 -9.84 -0.43
C ALA A 264 2.22 -9.32 0.15
N SER A 265 3.34 -9.41 -0.58
CA SER A 265 4.64 -8.90 -0.13
C SER A 265 4.92 -7.45 -0.53
N GLY A 266 4.62 -7.07 -1.77
CA GLY A 266 5.08 -5.82 -2.38
C GLY A 266 4.13 -4.64 -2.21
N THR A 267 2.83 -4.89 -2.04
CA THR A 267 1.81 -3.84 -1.80
C THR A 267 1.46 -3.75 -0.32
N VAL A 268 1.07 -4.88 0.27
CA VAL A 268 0.66 -4.91 1.68
C VAL A 268 1.86 -5.11 2.60
N GLY A 269 2.66 -6.14 2.35
CA GLY A 269 3.79 -6.52 3.20
C GLY A 269 4.91 -5.48 3.26
N ILE A 270 5.07 -4.62 2.25
CA ILE A 270 6.12 -3.59 2.25
C ILE A 270 5.95 -2.59 3.39
N ASN A 271 4.74 -2.40 3.91
CA ASN A 271 4.49 -1.57 5.09
C ASN A 271 5.18 -2.09 6.35
N LEU A 272 5.67 -3.33 6.35
CA LEU A 272 6.48 -3.89 7.44
C LEU A 272 7.96 -3.48 7.36
N VAL A 273 8.37 -2.80 6.28
CA VAL A 273 9.73 -2.29 6.08
C VAL A 273 9.78 -0.84 6.55
N PRO A 274 10.45 -0.52 7.69
CA PRO A 274 10.39 0.81 8.31
C PRO A 274 10.90 1.95 7.44
N TRP A 275 11.86 1.66 6.55
CA TRP A 275 12.45 2.62 5.62
C TRP A 275 11.83 2.57 4.23
N SER A 276 10.70 1.88 4.06
CA SER A 276 10.00 1.89 2.78
C SER A 276 9.30 3.22 2.53
N VAL A 277 9.08 3.54 1.25
CA VAL A 277 8.34 4.73 0.81
C VAL A 277 7.01 4.90 1.55
N PRO A 278 6.10 3.89 1.62
CA PRO A 278 4.83 4.06 2.33
C PRO A 278 5.00 4.22 3.86
N ALA A 279 5.98 3.55 4.48
CA ALA A 279 6.22 3.68 5.92
C ALA A 279 6.79 5.06 6.28
N VAL A 280 7.72 5.58 5.47
CA VAL A 280 8.28 6.94 5.65
C VAL A 280 7.22 8.00 5.41
N PHE A 281 6.39 7.82 4.38
CA PHE A 281 5.24 8.70 4.13
C PHE A 281 4.27 8.69 5.31
N ALA A 282 3.87 7.51 5.79
CA ALA A 282 2.97 7.38 6.95
C ALA A 282 3.59 8.00 8.22
N SER A 283 4.90 7.87 8.42
CA SER A 283 5.61 8.53 9.52
C SER A 283 5.49 10.05 9.45
N GLY A 284 5.62 10.64 8.26
CA GLY A 284 5.42 12.08 8.05
C GLY A 284 3.97 12.52 8.24
N VAL A 285 3.00 11.70 7.85
CA VAL A 285 1.57 12.00 8.03
C VAL A 285 1.14 11.92 9.49
N PHE A 286 1.64 10.92 10.23
CA PHE A 286 1.27 10.68 11.62
C PHE A 286 2.17 11.37 12.64
N GLY A 287 3.30 11.95 12.22
CA GLY A 287 4.23 12.64 13.12
C GLY A 287 4.97 11.69 14.07
N MET A 288 5.11 10.41 13.70
CA MET A 288 5.69 9.38 14.58
C MET A 288 6.57 8.41 13.78
N ALA A 289 7.46 7.68 14.44
CA ALA A 289 8.36 6.76 13.76
C ALA A 289 7.65 5.49 13.28
N ALA A 290 8.02 4.99 12.09
CA ALA A 290 7.47 3.77 11.51
C ALA A 290 7.48 2.57 12.48
N THR A 291 8.56 2.42 13.24
CA THR A 291 8.72 1.32 14.21
C THR A 291 7.68 1.31 15.32
N GLU A 292 7.05 2.44 15.60
CA GLU A 292 6.02 2.56 16.64
C GLU A 292 4.68 1.98 16.17
N PHE A 293 4.25 2.30 14.94
CA PHE A 293 2.95 1.85 14.42
C PHE A 293 3.01 0.51 13.66
N ILE A 294 4.16 0.13 13.10
CA ILE A 294 4.30 -1.12 12.32
C ILE A 294 3.78 -2.36 13.05
N PRO A 295 4.09 -2.58 14.35
CA PRO A 295 3.58 -3.74 15.09
C PRO A 295 2.05 -3.87 15.10
N PHE A 296 1.34 -2.76 14.91
CA PHE A 296 -0.12 -2.69 14.91
C PHE A 296 -0.73 -2.75 13.52
N ILE A 297 0.05 -2.83 12.44
CA ILE A 297 -0.46 -3.05 11.09
C ILE A 297 -0.80 -4.54 10.90
N PHE A 298 -1.76 -5.05 11.67
CA PHE A 298 -2.08 -6.49 11.69
C PHE A 298 -2.41 -7.04 10.30
N PHE A 299 -3.09 -6.26 9.47
CA PHE A 299 -3.41 -6.65 8.10
C PHE A 299 -2.15 -6.95 7.28
N ALA A 300 -1.08 -6.16 7.47
CA ALA A 300 0.18 -6.34 6.76
C ALA A 300 0.95 -7.62 7.16
N PHE A 301 0.79 -8.07 8.40
CA PHE A 301 1.31 -9.37 8.83
C PHE A 301 0.43 -10.54 8.41
N LEU A 302 -0.90 -10.37 8.48
CA LEU A 302 -1.85 -11.46 8.30
C LEU A 302 -2.02 -11.86 6.83
N VAL A 303 -2.03 -10.91 5.90
CA VAL A 303 -2.12 -11.20 4.44
C VAL A 303 -1.03 -12.17 3.97
N PRO A 304 0.28 -11.90 4.16
CA PRO A 304 1.33 -12.84 3.75
C PRO A 304 1.29 -14.16 4.53
N LEU A 305 0.92 -14.13 5.81
CA LEU A 305 0.79 -15.35 6.62
C LEU A 305 -0.32 -16.27 6.11
N ILE A 306 -1.51 -15.73 5.85
CA ILE A 306 -2.65 -16.49 5.30
C ILE A 306 -2.30 -17.03 3.92
N ASN A 307 -1.65 -16.22 3.08
CA ASN A 307 -1.20 -16.65 1.76
C ASN A 307 -0.26 -17.87 1.86
N LEU A 308 0.69 -17.85 2.82
CA LEU A 308 1.60 -18.97 3.10
C LEU A 308 0.85 -20.23 3.60
N ILE A 309 -0.09 -20.06 4.53
CA ILE A 309 -0.93 -21.17 5.04
C ILE A 309 -1.70 -21.83 3.89
N TYR A 310 -2.32 -21.02 3.02
CA TYR A 310 -3.08 -21.50 1.87
C TYR A 310 -2.19 -22.20 0.85
N ALA A 311 -0.95 -21.76 0.70
CA ALA A 311 0.02 -22.40 -0.17
C ALA A 311 0.44 -23.80 0.29
N TYR A 312 0.62 -24.00 1.60
CA TYR A 312 1.00 -25.32 2.15
C TYR A 312 -0.19 -26.27 2.29
N THR A 313 -1.38 -25.75 2.62
CA THR A 313 -2.61 -26.55 2.69
C THR A 313 -3.19 -26.87 1.31
N GLY A 314 -2.81 -26.10 0.28
CA GLY A 314 -3.40 -26.18 -1.06
C GLY A 314 -4.76 -25.49 -1.18
N PHE A 315 -5.30 -24.94 -0.09
CA PHE A 315 -6.57 -24.22 -0.09
C PHE A 315 -6.46 -23.00 -1.02
N THR A 316 -7.40 -22.82 -1.96
CA THR A 316 -7.43 -21.73 -2.96
C THR A 316 -6.31 -21.72 -4.00
N ILE A 317 -5.36 -22.68 -3.98
CA ILE A 317 -4.29 -22.73 -4.97
C ILE A 317 -4.86 -23.18 -6.32
N LYS A 318 -4.88 -22.25 -7.28
CA LYS A 318 -5.40 -22.51 -8.63
C LYS A 318 -4.33 -23.18 -9.51
N ARG A 319 -4.69 -24.26 -10.19
CA ARG A 319 -3.80 -24.97 -11.13
C ARG A 319 -4.17 -24.68 -12.57
N VAL A 320 -3.19 -24.80 -13.46
CA VAL A 320 -3.32 -24.75 -14.92
C VAL A 320 -2.55 -25.92 -15.53
N ALA A 321 -2.79 -26.22 -16.81
CA ALA A 321 -1.97 -27.19 -17.53
C ALA A 321 -0.50 -26.73 -17.46
N PRO A 322 0.45 -27.62 -17.08
CA PRO A 322 1.86 -27.28 -17.09
C PRO A 322 2.29 -26.85 -18.48
N GLU A 323 3.02 -25.75 -18.56
CA GLU A 323 3.66 -25.33 -19.81
C GLU A 323 4.86 -26.24 -20.02
N GLU A 324 4.81 -27.11 -21.04
CA GLU A 324 5.98 -27.91 -21.44
C GLU A 324 7.07 -26.96 -21.95
N ASP A 325 8.35 -27.33 -21.77
CA ASP A 325 9.43 -26.61 -22.43
C ASP A 325 9.17 -26.70 -23.93
N GLY A 326 8.59 -25.64 -24.49
CA GLY A 326 8.64 -25.40 -25.91
C GLY A 326 10.11 -25.50 -26.26
N THR A 327 10.46 -26.58 -26.96
CA THR A 327 11.69 -26.65 -27.71
C THR A 327 11.71 -25.33 -28.47
N GLN A 328 12.66 -24.46 -28.13
CA GLN A 328 13.08 -23.45 -29.09
C GLN A 328 13.51 -24.27 -30.29
N GLU A 329 12.61 -24.45 -31.26
CA GLU A 329 13.01 -24.86 -32.59
C GLU A 329 13.99 -23.78 -33.04
N THR A 330 15.26 -24.13 -32.93
CA THR A 330 16.34 -23.37 -33.53
C THR A 330 15.95 -23.17 -34.99
N PRO A 331 16.06 -21.96 -35.57
CA PRO A 331 15.66 -21.69 -36.96
C PRO A 331 16.27 -22.65 -38.00
N GLU A 332 17.30 -23.41 -37.63
CA GLU A 332 17.91 -24.48 -38.42
C GLU A 332 16.99 -25.68 -38.73
N LYS A 333 16.05 -26.06 -37.86
CA LYS A 333 15.17 -27.23 -38.12
C LYS A 333 14.00 -26.95 -39.06
N LEU A 334 13.62 -25.68 -39.24
CA LEU A 334 12.60 -25.27 -40.22
C LEU A 334 13.12 -25.25 -41.66
N LEU A 335 14.44 -25.26 -41.85
CA LEU A 335 15.07 -25.31 -43.17
C LEU A 335 15.40 -26.74 -43.62
N SER A 336 15.57 -27.70 -42.70
CA SER A 336 15.88 -29.09 -43.05
C SER A 336 14.64 -29.96 -43.33
N SER A 337 13.42 -29.50 -43.04
CA SER A 337 12.19 -30.28 -43.29
C SER A 337 11.50 -29.96 -44.63
N LYS A 338 12.02 -28.98 -45.39
CA LYS A 338 11.54 -28.63 -46.74
C LYS A 338 12.38 -29.24 -47.88
N GLY A 339 13.32 -30.12 -47.56
CA GLY A 339 14.15 -30.82 -48.53
C GLY A 339 14.10 -32.33 -48.33
N ASN A 340 12.98 -32.95 -48.71
CA ASN A 340 12.89 -34.34 -49.17
C ASN A 340 11.58 -34.52 -49.93
#